data_AF-A0A1V5IM71-F1
#
_entry.id   AF-A0A1V5IM71-F1
#
_cell.length_a   1.000
_cell.length_b   1.000
_cell.length_c   1.000
_cell.angle_alpha   90.00
_cell.angle_beta   90.00
_cell.angle_gamma   90.00
#
_symmetry.space_group_name_H-M   'P 1'
#
loop_
_entity.id
_entity.type
_entity.pdbx_description
1 polymer ?
#
loop_
_entity_poly.entity_id
_entity_poly.type
_entity_poly.pdbx_seq_one_letter_code
_entity_poly.pdbx_strand_id
1 'polypeptide(L)'
;MIINDQGLPIAKSRYYHTPSVRDRLNDARRAEMEPDHAGLCVLDTGLIEQATKEIAELGEAVRKADRFTRDRLDDEWKSYQGALDDLLWERLERVTDAAFDSASCNITMDMPNMTEDEKIAFNKIIDALRVAYKGVTA
;
A
#
# COMPACT_ATOMS: atom_id res chain seq x y z
N MET A 1 -31.27 -2.03 5.28
CA MET A 1 -30.00 -2.47 5.89
C MET A 1 -30.36 -3.41 7.02
N ILE A 2 -30.07 -4.71 6.89
CA ILE A 2 -30.40 -5.67 7.95
C ILE A 2 -29.22 -5.64 8.92
N ILE A 3 -29.48 -5.48 10.21
CA ILE A 3 -28.47 -5.31 11.28
C ILE A 3 -28.67 -6.49 12.24
N ASN A 4 -27.59 -7.11 12.72
CA ASN A 4 -27.68 -8.22 13.66
C ASN A 4 -28.00 -7.70 15.07
N ASP A 5 -28.26 -8.64 15.98
CA ASP A 5 -28.62 -8.39 17.38
C ASP A 5 -27.51 -7.67 18.19
N GLN A 6 -26.35 -7.44 17.57
CA GLN A 6 -25.20 -6.72 18.10
C GLN A 6 -24.95 -5.36 17.41
N GLY A 7 -25.85 -4.90 16.55
CA GLY A 7 -25.73 -3.59 15.89
C GLY A 7 -24.80 -3.55 14.67
N LEU A 8 -24.34 -4.70 14.17
CA LEU A 8 -23.49 -4.79 12.97
C LEU A 8 -24.36 -4.97 11.71
N PRO A 9 -24.04 -4.29 10.59
CA PRO A 9 -24.67 -4.58 9.32
C PRO A 9 -24.48 -6.07 8.95
N ILE A 10 -25.59 -6.80 8.77
CA ILE A 10 -25.63 -8.16 8.20
C ILE A 10 -25.30 -8.05 6.72
N ALA A 11 -24.06 -7.76 6.41
CA ALA A 11 -23.48 -7.90 5.09
C ALA A 11 -22.49 -9.07 5.02
N LYS A 12 -22.13 -9.73 6.14
CA LYS A 12 -21.00 -10.67 6.16
C LYS A 12 -21.16 -11.96 6.99
N SER A 13 -22.36 -12.44 7.31
CA SER A 13 -22.46 -13.77 7.98
C SER A 13 -22.40 -14.98 7.03
N ARG A 14 -22.31 -14.79 5.70
CA ARG A 14 -22.19 -15.88 4.71
C ARG A 14 -20.79 -16.05 4.09
N TYR A 15 -19.80 -15.24 4.45
CA TYR A 15 -18.46 -15.27 3.86
C TYR A 15 -17.38 -15.47 4.93
N TYR A 16 -17.37 -16.63 5.60
CA TYR A 16 -16.32 -16.99 6.57
C TYR A 16 -15.04 -17.56 5.90
N HIS A 17 -14.86 -17.41 4.58
CA HIS A 17 -13.73 -17.99 3.85
C HIS A 17 -12.94 -17.02 2.97
N THR A 18 -13.33 -15.74 2.89
CA THR A 18 -12.59 -14.75 2.11
C THR A 18 -11.87 -13.80 3.08
N PRO A 19 -10.53 -13.70 3.02
CA PRO A 19 -9.78 -12.72 3.81
C PRO A 19 -10.32 -11.30 3.57
N SER A 20 -10.30 -10.46 4.61
CA SER A 20 -10.69 -9.06 4.44
C SER A 20 -9.71 -8.33 3.51
N VAL A 21 -10.10 -7.19 2.95
CA VAL A 21 -9.21 -6.39 2.10
C VAL A 21 -7.94 -5.99 2.86
N ARG A 22 -8.09 -5.59 4.13
CA ARG A 22 -6.96 -5.32 5.00
C ARG A 22 -6.01 -6.53 5.13
N ASP A 23 -6.55 -7.73 5.33
CA ASP A 23 -5.70 -8.92 5.46
C ASP A 23 -4.97 -9.23 4.15
N ARG A 24 -5.65 -9.05 3.00
CA ARG A 24 -5.03 -9.17 1.67
C ARG A 24 -3.93 -8.13 1.43
N LEU A 25 -4.11 -6.88 1.90
CA LEU A 25 -3.07 -5.85 1.83
C LEU A 25 -1.84 -6.24 2.66
N ASN A 26 -2.05 -6.75 3.88
CA ASN A 26 -0.96 -7.21 4.73
C ASN A 26 -0.23 -8.42 4.14
N ASP A 27 -0.95 -9.34 3.49
CA ASP A 27 -0.35 -10.48 2.81
C ASP A 27 0.44 -10.04 1.57
N ALA A 28 -0.07 -9.07 0.80
CA ALA A 28 0.66 -8.47 -0.32
C ALA A 28 1.94 -7.77 0.18
N ARG A 29 1.86 -7.02 1.28
CA ARG A 29 3.04 -6.39 1.90
C ARG A 29 4.06 -7.43 2.34
N ARG A 30 3.60 -8.52 2.98
CA ARG A 30 4.50 -9.60 3.40
C ARG A 30 5.20 -10.24 2.21
N ALA A 31 4.51 -10.41 1.09
CA ALA A 31 5.11 -10.93 -0.14
C ALA A 31 6.21 -9.99 -0.69
N GLU A 32 6.03 -8.67 -0.61
CA GLU A 32 7.07 -7.70 -0.99
C GLU A 32 8.34 -7.82 -0.14
N MET A 33 8.22 -8.27 1.12
CA MET A 33 9.34 -8.43 2.05
C MET A 33 10.08 -9.77 1.92
N GLU A 34 9.63 -10.67 1.02
CA GLU A 34 10.27 -11.97 0.89
C GLU A 34 11.71 -11.83 0.32
N PRO A 35 12.72 -12.38 1.02
CA PRO A 35 14.14 -12.12 0.71
C PRO A 35 14.60 -12.65 -0.65
N ASP A 36 13.84 -13.56 -1.27
CA ASP A 36 14.17 -14.18 -2.54
C ASP A 36 13.63 -13.39 -3.76
N HIS A 37 12.84 -12.34 -3.54
CA HIS A 37 12.34 -11.49 -4.62
C HIS A 37 13.30 -10.33 -4.89
N ALA A 38 14.18 -10.49 -5.89
CA ALA A 38 15.09 -9.43 -6.34
C ALA A 38 14.38 -8.21 -7.01
N GLY A 39 13.05 -8.23 -7.12
CA GLY A 39 12.23 -7.15 -7.68
C GLY A 39 10.87 -7.04 -7.00
N LEU A 40 10.01 -6.13 -7.50
CA LEU A 40 8.68 -5.92 -6.94
C LEU A 40 7.74 -7.09 -7.29
N CYS A 41 6.84 -7.43 -6.37
CA CYS A 41 5.72 -8.31 -6.71
C CYS A 41 4.77 -7.60 -7.70
N VAL A 42 3.95 -8.38 -8.40
CA VAL A 42 2.88 -7.81 -9.23
C VAL A 42 1.88 -7.11 -8.32
N LEU A 43 1.70 -5.81 -8.50
CA LEU A 43 0.72 -5.04 -7.76
C LEU A 43 -0.69 -5.39 -8.24
N ASP A 44 -1.51 -5.93 -7.34
CA ASP A 44 -2.94 -6.12 -7.59
C ASP A 44 -3.67 -4.78 -7.52
N THR A 45 -3.79 -4.09 -8.66
CA THR A 45 -4.48 -2.79 -8.74
C THR A 45 -5.95 -2.88 -8.35
N GLY A 46 -6.59 -4.03 -8.57
CA GLY A 46 -7.97 -4.27 -8.14
C GLY A 46 -8.10 -4.30 -6.61
N LEU A 47 -7.11 -4.87 -5.91
CA LEU A 47 -7.02 -4.80 -4.45
C LEU A 47 -6.84 -3.36 -3.95
N ILE A 48 -6.01 -2.56 -4.61
CA ILE A 48 -5.80 -1.14 -4.25
C ILE A 48 -7.07 -0.31 -4.45
N GLU A 49 -7.77 -0.50 -5.57
CA GLU A 49 -9.05 0.15 -5.84
C GLU A 49 -10.11 -0.26 -4.80
N GLN A 50 -10.18 -1.55 -4.48
CA GLN A 50 -11.10 -2.05 -3.46
C GLN A 50 -10.80 -1.45 -2.08
N ALA A 51 -9.52 -1.41 -1.69
CA ALA A 51 -9.08 -0.81 -0.43
C ALA A 51 -9.43 0.68 -0.35
N THR A 52 -9.12 1.44 -1.39
CA THR A 52 -9.43 2.87 -1.46
C THR A 52 -10.93 3.14 -1.30
N LYS A 53 -11.76 2.32 -1.94
CA LYS A 53 -13.22 2.40 -1.81
C LYS A 53 -13.68 2.07 -0.39
N GLU A 54 -13.20 0.98 0.21
CA GLU A 54 -13.60 0.59 1.57
C GLU A 54 -13.14 1.63 2.60
N ILE A 55 -11.95 2.20 2.46
CA ILE A 55 -11.44 3.31 3.29
C ILE A 55 -12.36 4.54 3.16
N ALA A 56 -12.77 4.90 1.95
CA ALA A 56 -13.66 6.04 1.74
C ALA A 56 -15.05 5.83 2.36
N GLU A 57 -15.62 4.62 2.21
CA GLU A 57 -16.91 4.26 2.79
C GLU A 57 -16.86 4.23 4.32
N LEU A 58 -15.81 3.66 4.92
CA LEU A 58 -15.59 3.66 6.37
C LEU A 58 -15.39 5.08 6.90
N GLY A 59 -14.59 5.91 6.23
CA GLY A 59 -14.39 7.30 6.62
C GLY A 59 -15.69 8.12 6.61
N GLU A 60 -16.58 7.85 5.66
CA GLU A 60 -17.90 8.48 5.64
C GLU A 60 -18.82 7.96 6.76
N ALA A 61 -18.73 6.68 7.09
CA ALA A 61 -19.45 6.09 8.22
C ALA A 61 -18.99 6.70 9.56
N VAL A 62 -17.67 6.88 9.75
CA VAL A 62 -17.08 7.54 10.94
C VAL A 62 -17.66 8.95 11.13
N ARG A 63 -17.76 9.74 10.05
CA ARG A 63 -18.33 11.11 10.10
C ARG A 63 -19.80 11.13 10.54
N LYS A 64 -20.58 10.12 10.13
CA LYS A 64 -22.02 10.04 10.40
C LYS A 64 -22.36 9.34 11.72
N ALA A 65 -21.40 8.62 12.32
CA ALA A 65 -21.61 7.86 13.54
C ALA A 65 -21.82 8.74 14.79
N ASP A 66 -22.63 8.23 15.71
CA ASP A 66 -22.72 8.74 17.08
C ASP A 66 -21.40 8.52 17.84
N ARG A 67 -21.25 9.18 18.99
CA ARG A 67 -19.98 9.19 19.73
C ARG A 67 -19.46 7.79 20.09
N PHE A 68 -20.32 6.84 20.45
CA PHE A 68 -19.88 5.52 20.91
C PHE A 68 -19.51 4.60 19.74
N THR A 69 -20.24 4.70 18.63
CA THR A 69 -19.94 3.91 17.43
C THR A 69 -18.74 4.47 16.65
N ARG A 70 -18.50 5.79 16.77
CA ARG A 70 -17.42 6.50 16.07
C ARG A 70 -16.05 5.95 16.41
N ASP A 71 -15.72 5.76 17.69
CA ASP A 71 -14.37 5.36 18.11
C ASP A 71 -13.99 3.99 17.50
N ARG A 72 -14.90 3.02 17.54
CA ARG A 72 -14.69 1.70 16.93
C ARG A 72 -14.51 1.78 15.41
N LEU A 73 -15.33 2.59 14.73
CA LEU A 73 -15.24 2.76 13.28
C LEU A 73 -13.98 3.54 12.87
N ASP A 74 -13.52 4.48 13.70
CA ASP A 74 -12.31 5.26 13.47
C ASP A 74 -11.06 4.38 13.58
N ASP A 75 -11.00 3.49 14.59
CA ASP A 75 -9.95 2.49 14.71
C ASP A 75 -9.94 1.52 13.52
N GLU A 76 -11.12 1.08 13.08
CA GLU A 76 -11.25 0.21 11.90
C GLU A 76 -10.82 0.93 10.63
N TRP A 77 -11.25 2.17 10.42
CA TRP A 77 -10.86 3.01 9.28
C TRP A 77 -9.35 3.24 9.23
N LYS A 78 -8.73 3.63 10.34
CA LYS A 78 -7.27 3.81 10.47
C LYS A 78 -6.50 2.52 10.22
N SER A 79 -7.05 1.38 10.65
CA SER A 79 -6.43 0.08 10.41
C SER A 79 -6.37 -0.26 8.91
N TYR A 80 -7.43 0.04 8.15
CA TYR A 80 -7.41 -0.16 6.69
C TYR A 80 -6.49 0.83 5.99
N GLN A 81 -6.53 2.11 6.40
CA GLN A 81 -5.65 3.13 5.85
C GLN A 81 -4.18 2.78 6.09
N GLY A 82 -3.82 2.42 7.32
CA GLY A 82 -2.45 2.03 7.66
C GLY A 82 -1.97 0.80 6.87
N ALA A 83 -2.82 -0.21 6.65
CA ALA A 83 -2.44 -1.37 5.86
C ALA A 83 -2.17 -1.02 4.38
N LEU A 84 -2.91 -0.07 3.81
CA LEU A 84 -2.68 0.39 2.44
C LEU A 84 -1.39 1.24 2.37
N ASP A 85 -1.24 2.19 3.29
CA ASP A 85 -0.08 3.07 3.35
C ASP A 85 1.20 2.26 3.54
N ASP A 86 1.20 1.29 4.46
CA ASP A 86 2.33 0.41 4.72
C ASP A 86 2.75 -0.40 3.48
N LEU A 87 1.80 -0.92 2.68
CA LEU A 87 2.10 -1.63 1.44
C LEU A 87 2.73 -0.71 0.39
N LEU A 88 2.14 0.48 0.18
CA LEU A 88 2.63 1.42 -0.82
C LEU A 88 3.99 2.00 -0.43
N TRP A 89 4.21 2.22 0.86
CA TRP A 89 5.47 2.70 1.40
C TRP A 89 6.58 1.66 1.22
N GLU A 90 6.32 0.39 1.55
CA GLU A 90 7.26 -0.70 1.33
C GLU A 90 7.73 -0.75 -0.13
N ARG A 91 6.80 -0.66 -1.08
CA ARG A 91 7.14 -0.65 -2.50
C ARG A 91 7.98 0.56 -2.90
N LEU A 92 7.65 1.74 -2.38
CA LEU A 92 8.41 2.96 -2.66
C LEU A 92 9.84 2.90 -2.10
N GLU A 93 10.03 2.34 -0.90
CA GLU A 93 11.35 2.11 -0.32
C GLU A 93 12.19 1.22 -1.25
N ARG A 94 11.64 0.11 -1.71
CA ARG A 94 12.32 -0.81 -2.64
C ARG A 94 12.67 -0.15 -3.98
N VAL A 95 11.78 0.68 -4.53
CA VAL A 95 12.06 1.47 -5.74
C VAL A 95 13.21 2.46 -5.52
N THR A 96 13.25 3.07 -4.33
CA THR A 96 14.28 4.05 -3.95
C THR A 96 15.64 3.37 -3.77
N ASP A 97 15.69 2.21 -3.13
CA ASP A 97 16.89 1.41 -2.96
C ASP A 97 17.46 0.96 -4.32
N ALA A 98 16.60 0.44 -5.20
CA ALA A 98 17.01 0.06 -6.54
C ALA A 98 17.54 1.24 -7.38
N ALA A 99 16.97 2.45 -7.19
CA ALA A 99 17.46 3.66 -7.82
C ALA A 99 18.84 4.05 -7.29
N PHE A 100 19.06 3.91 -5.97
CA PHE A 100 20.35 4.16 -5.34
C PHE A 100 21.43 3.20 -5.83
N ASP A 101 21.13 1.91 -5.89
CA ASP A 101 22.04 0.87 -6.39
C ASP A 101 22.35 1.06 -7.88
N SER A 102 21.35 1.43 -8.68
CA SER A 102 21.54 1.79 -10.09
C SER A 102 22.50 2.97 -10.26
N ALA A 103 22.32 4.02 -9.44
CA ALA A 103 23.16 5.21 -9.48
C ALA A 103 24.61 4.92 -9.03
N SER A 104 24.78 4.15 -7.95
CA SER A 104 26.09 3.85 -7.37
C SER A 104 26.92 2.89 -8.22
N CYS A 105 26.30 1.88 -8.82
CA CYS A 105 26.96 0.90 -9.68
C CYS A 105 27.06 1.35 -11.14
N ASN A 106 26.48 2.49 -11.51
CA ASN A 106 26.34 2.97 -12.89
C ASN A 106 25.75 1.89 -13.84
N ILE A 107 24.72 1.20 -13.34
CA ILE A 107 23.92 0.23 -14.08
C ILE A 107 22.45 0.65 -14.02
N THR A 108 21.61 0.05 -14.84
CA THR A 108 20.15 0.12 -14.65
C THR A 108 19.72 -1.18 -14.01
N MET A 109 19.28 -1.15 -12.75
CA MET A 109 18.64 -2.33 -12.15
C MET A 109 17.31 -2.60 -12.84
N ASP A 110 17.12 -3.85 -13.23
CA ASP A 110 15.84 -4.32 -13.75
C ASP A 110 14.92 -4.62 -12.56
N MET A 111 13.86 -3.81 -12.43
CA MET A 111 12.83 -3.97 -11.41
C MET A 111 11.52 -4.33 -12.11
N PRO A 112 11.28 -5.63 -12.37
CA PRO A 112 10.03 -6.05 -12.98
C PRO A 112 8.85 -5.66 -12.08
N ASN A 113 7.70 -5.40 -12.70
CA ASN A 113 6.44 -5.03 -12.03
C ASN A 113 6.38 -3.65 -11.36
N MET A 114 7.29 -2.74 -11.70
CA MET A 114 7.04 -1.31 -11.45
C MET A 114 5.82 -0.85 -12.24
N THR A 115 4.92 -0.15 -11.55
CA THR A 115 3.89 0.68 -12.17
C THR A 115 4.52 1.85 -12.93
N GLU A 116 3.75 2.49 -13.82
CA GLU A 116 4.26 3.65 -14.57
C GLU A 116 4.65 4.81 -13.64
N ASP A 117 3.89 5.03 -12.56
CA ASP A 117 4.20 6.07 -11.58
C ASP A 117 5.47 5.75 -10.79
N GLU A 118 5.68 4.48 -10.40
CA GLU A 118 6.93 4.03 -9.77
C GLU A 118 8.13 4.21 -10.71
N LYS A 119 7.99 3.93 -12.02
CA LYS A 119 9.05 4.20 -13.01
C LYS A 119 9.39 5.68 -13.12
N ILE A 120 8.38 6.54 -13.08
CA ILE A 120 8.58 8.00 -13.10
C ILE A 120 9.35 8.43 -11.85
N ALA A 121 8.97 7.93 -10.67
CA ALA A 121 9.66 8.21 -9.41
C ALA A 121 11.11 7.71 -9.44
N PHE A 122 11.34 6.46 -9.85
CA PHE A 122 12.66 5.86 -10.00
C PHE A 122 13.62 6.72 -10.82
N ASN A 123 13.19 7.14 -12.02
CA ASN A 123 14.04 7.95 -12.91
C ASN A 123 14.35 9.32 -12.30
N LYS A 124 13.37 9.96 -11.64
CA LYS A 124 13.60 11.24 -10.96
C LYS A 124 14.61 11.11 -9.81
N ILE A 125 14.55 10.01 -9.05
CA ILE A 125 15.49 9.73 -7.95
C ILE A 125 16.90 9.53 -8.52
N ILE A 126 17.05 8.70 -9.56
CA ILE A 126 18.35 8.48 -10.22
C ILE A 126 18.96 9.80 -10.71
N ASP A 127 18.18 10.63 -11.39
CA ASP A 127 18.67 11.90 -11.91
C ASP A 127 19.13 12.83 -10.78
N ALA A 128 18.36 12.90 -9.68
CA ALA A 128 18.73 13.67 -8.51
C ALA A 128 20.04 13.16 -7.86
N LEU A 129 20.18 11.83 -7.70
CA LEU A 129 21.39 11.22 -7.13
C LEU A 129 22.63 11.47 -8.00
N ARG A 130 22.50 11.38 -9.33
CA ARG A 130 23.59 11.67 -10.27
C ARG A 130 24.03 13.13 -10.21
N VAL A 131 23.09 14.07 -10.10
CA VAL A 131 23.41 15.49 -9.92
C VAL A 131 24.16 15.72 -8.61
N ALA A 132 23.66 15.13 -7.51
CA ALA A 132 24.30 15.24 -6.20
C ALA A 132 25.73 14.66 -6.21
N TYR A 133 25.91 13.47 -6.78
CA TYR A 133 27.22 12.82 -6.87
C TYR A 133 28.23 13.66 -7.67
N LYS A 134 27.84 14.16 -8.85
CA LYS A 134 28.69 15.05 -9.65
C LYS A 134 29.11 16.30 -8.89
N GLY A 135 28.21 16.88 -8.10
CA GLY A 135 28.51 18.06 -7.27
C GLY A 135 29.50 17.80 -6.14
N VAL A 136 29.67 16.55 -5.71
CA VAL A 136 30.66 16.14 -4.69
C VAL A 136 32.01 15.78 -5.32
N THR A 137 32.00 15.25 -6.55
CA THR A 137 33.23 14.80 -7.23
C THR A 137 33.90 15.84 -8.15
N ALA A 138 33.31 17.03 -8.28
CA ALA A 138 33.84 18.15 -9.08
C ALA A 138 34.70 19.09 -8.23
#